data_AF-K7N4B1-F1
#
_entry.id   AF-K7N4B1-F1
#
_cell.length_a   1.000
_cell.length_b   1.000
_cell.length_c   1.000
_cell.angle_alpha   90.00
_cell.angle_beta   90.00
_cell.angle_gamma   90.00
#
_symmetry.space_group_name_H-M   'P 1'
#
loop_
_entity.id
_entity.type
_entity.pdbx_description
1 polymer ?
#
loop_
_entity_poly.entity_id
_entity_poly.type
_entity_poly.pdbx_seq_one_letter_code
_entity_poly.pdbx_strand_id
1 'polypeptide(L)'
;MSDPSTLLPSSHHHHNHHVPLIQGGATAPSSSSTTLAREYRKGNWTIQETLILITAKKLDDERRLKTPAACSTSTTTTRTSGELRWKWVENYCWSHGCLRSQNQCNDKWDNLLRDYKKVRDYESKSNDNDNNNNKHFPSYWTLNKQQRKEQNLPSNMVFEVYQTIADVLQRKQTQSQRQHQQPLAIPLVTSSPSPLQTLPPPPLPPPPPPPPPPPPVSSTTPVGSERSESSGTEHSEDDDDGSESKRRKVKNLGSRIMQSASVLARALRSCEEKKEKRHREMIELEQRRIQMEEARNEVHRQGIATLVAAVTNLSGAIESLINNSERHGQR
;
A
#
# COMPACT_ATOMS: atom_id res chain seq x y z
N MET A 1 42.12 40.86 -37.03
CA MET A 1 42.89 40.42 -38.20
C MET A 1 42.68 38.92 -38.32
N SER A 2 41.95 38.53 -39.38
CA SER A 2 41.95 37.23 -40.08
C SER A 2 41.48 35.95 -39.36
N ASP A 3 40.25 35.53 -39.67
CA ASP A 3 39.82 34.13 -39.85
C ASP A 3 40.22 33.64 -41.27
N PRO A 4 40.25 32.31 -41.57
CA PRO A 4 39.13 31.73 -42.34
C PRO A 4 38.79 30.23 -42.12
N SER A 5 37.49 29.98 -42.25
CA SER A 5 36.66 28.84 -42.68
C SER A 5 37.26 27.61 -43.43
N THR A 6 36.61 26.44 -43.27
CA THR A 6 35.72 25.72 -44.25
C THR A 6 35.93 24.18 -44.45
N LEU A 7 34.80 23.44 -44.44
CA LEU A 7 34.37 22.24 -45.23
C LEU A 7 34.42 20.77 -44.70
N LEU A 8 33.19 20.19 -44.71
CA LEU A 8 32.66 18.79 -44.68
C LEU A 8 33.03 17.96 -45.95
N PRO A 9 32.82 16.60 -46.10
CA PRO A 9 31.49 15.93 -46.08
C PRO A 9 31.40 14.41 -45.74
N SER A 10 30.15 13.91 -45.84
CA SER A 10 29.51 12.61 -45.51
C SER A 10 30.08 11.30 -46.09
N SER A 11 29.73 10.16 -45.46
CA SER A 11 29.82 8.81 -46.02
C SER A 11 28.61 7.94 -45.65
N HIS A 12 28.02 7.30 -46.67
CA HIS A 12 26.86 6.41 -46.66
C HIS A 12 27.25 4.94 -46.38
N HIS A 13 26.41 4.18 -45.67
CA HIS A 13 26.32 2.72 -45.82
C HIS A 13 24.85 2.25 -45.74
N HIS A 14 24.41 1.62 -46.84
CA HIS A 14 23.12 0.94 -47.01
C HIS A 14 23.30 -0.56 -46.71
N HIS A 15 22.35 -1.17 -45.99
CA HIS A 15 22.11 -2.62 -46.09
C HIS A 15 20.59 -2.89 -46.09
N ASN A 16 20.14 -3.45 -47.22
CA ASN A 16 18.80 -3.99 -47.47
C ASN A 16 18.53 -5.21 -46.59
N HIS A 17 17.26 -5.47 -46.21
CA HIS A 17 16.59 -6.75 -46.49
C HIS A 17 15.10 -6.73 -46.03
N HIS A 18 14.23 -6.65 -47.05
CA HIS A 18 13.00 -7.43 -47.28
C HIS A 18 11.91 -7.51 -46.19
N VAL A 19 10.80 -6.79 -46.43
CA VAL A 19 9.49 -7.03 -45.79
C VAL A 19 8.48 -7.36 -46.91
N PRO A 20 7.78 -8.51 -46.88
CA PRO A 20 6.67 -8.76 -47.79
C PRO A 20 5.32 -8.32 -47.18
N LEU A 21 4.55 -7.65 -48.03
CA LEU A 21 3.18 -7.18 -47.89
C LEU A 21 2.19 -8.33 -48.16
N ILE A 22 1.36 -8.73 -47.18
CA ILE A 22 0.05 -9.41 -47.38
C ILE A 22 -0.85 -9.01 -46.18
N GLN A 23 -1.80 -8.08 -46.33
CA GLN A 23 -3.21 -8.24 -46.73
C GLN A 23 -4.16 -8.68 -45.58
N GLY A 24 -4.94 -7.69 -45.08
CA GLY A 24 -6.32 -7.77 -44.61
C GLY A 24 -6.75 -8.84 -43.59
N GLY A 25 -7.07 -8.40 -42.36
CA GLY A 25 -7.89 -9.19 -41.42
C GLY A 25 -8.04 -8.49 -40.07
N ALA A 26 -9.25 -8.00 -39.77
CA ALA A 26 -9.58 -7.35 -38.51
C ALA A 26 -9.61 -8.37 -37.35
N THR A 27 -8.78 -8.18 -36.32
CA THR A 27 -8.96 -8.83 -35.02
C THR A 27 -8.54 -7.87 -33.90
N ALA A 28 -9.47 -7.61 -32.99
CA ALA A 28 -9.32 -6.82 -31.78
C ALA A 28 -8.20 -7.35 -30.86
N PRO A 29 -7.57 -6.50 -30.02
CA PRO A 29 -6.57 -6.97 -29.07
C PRO A 29 -7.28 -7.76 -27.95
N SER A 30 -7.12 -9.08 -27.97
CA SER A 30 -7.50 -9.96 -26.87
C SER A 30 -6.50 -9.81 -25.72
N SER A 31 -6.91 -9.10 -24.67
CA SER A 31 -6.21 -9.01 -23.39
C SER A 31 -6.26 -10.36 -22.64
N SER A 32 -5.35 -11.28 -22.95
CA SER A 32 -5.21 -12.54 -22.21
C SER A 32 -4.34 -12.35 -20.97
N SER A 33 -4.95 -11.99 -19.82
CA SER A 33 -4.28 -12.12 -18.52
C SER A 33 -4.33 -13.59 -18.09
N THR A 34 -3.36 -14.40 -18.52
CA THR A 34 -3.19 -15.76 -17.99
C THR A 34 -2.75 -15.67 -16.53
N THR A 35 -3.55 -16.25 -15.63
CA THR A 35 -3.22 -16.47 -14.22
C THR A 35 -2.08 -17.49 -14.10
N LEU A 36 -0.85 -17.06 -14.35
CA LEU A 36 0.34 -17.83 -13.97
C LEU A 36 0.32 -18.00 -12.44
N ALA A 37 0.50 -19.23 -11.96
CA ALA A 37 0.57 -19.53 -10.55
C ALA A 37 1.65 -18.66 -9.88
N ARG A 38 1.30 -18.04 -8.75
CA ARG A 38 2.21 -17.18 -8.00
C ARG A 38 3.36 -18.02 -7.40
N GLU A 39 4.58 -17.81 -7.86
CA GLU A 39 5.78 -18.35 -7.21
C GLU A 39 6.14 -17.53 -5.97
N TYR A 40 5.97 -18.12 -4.79
CA TYR A 40 6.23 -17.44 -3.52
C TYR A 40 7.68 -17.61 -3.06
N ARG A 41 8.29 -16.50 -2.69
CA ARG A 41 9.64 -16.46 -2.14
C ARG A 41 9.72 -17.15 -0.78
N LYS A 42 10.71 -18.03 -0.66
CA LYS A 42 11.09 -18.72 0.58
C LYS A 42 12.30 -18.03 1.23
N GLY A 43 12.46 -18.23 2.54
CA GLY A 43 13.60 -17.72 3.30
C GLY A 43 13.31 -16.44 4.10
N ASN A 44 14.38 -15.82 4.59
CA ASN A 44 14.34 -14.70 5.53
C ASN A 44 13.60 -13.49 4.98
N TRP A 45 12.83 -12.84 5.84
CA TRP A 45 12.16 -11.58 5.52
C TRP A 45 13.18 -10.45 5.46
N THR A 46 13.24 -9.75 4.34
CA THR A 46 14.06 -8.54 4.24
C THR A 46 13.39 -7.38 4.98
N ILE A 47 14.18 -6.34 5.30
CA ILE A 47 13.63 -5.10 5.88
C ILE A 47 12.62 -4.50 4.91
N GLN A 48 12.95 -4.41 3.61
CA GLN A 48 12.06 -3.92 2.56
C GLN A 48 10.73 -4.71 2.51
N GLU A 49 10.78 -6.05 2.47
CA GLU A 49 9.57 -6.90 2.48
C GLU A 49 8.71 -6.65 3.73
N THR A 50 9.36 -6.46 4.88
CA THR A 50 8.70 -6.18 6.16
C THR A 50 8.01 -4.82 6.14
N LEU A 51 8.66 -3.77 5.62
CA LEU A 51 8.08 -2.44 5.49
C LEU A 51 6.91 -2.42 4.50
N ILE A 52 6.99 -3.18 3.41
CA ILE A 52 5.87 -3.37 2.46
C ILE A 52 4.66 -3.98 3.17
N LEU A 53 4.86 -5.04 3.96
CA LEU A 53 3.78 -5.66 4.73
C LEU A 53 3.14 -4.69 5.73
N ILE A 54 3.95 -3.91 6.46
CA ILE A 54 3.44 -2.91 7.41
C ILE A 54 2.63 -1.83 6.68
N THR A 55 3.10 -1.41 5.50
CA THR A 55 2.39 -0.45 4.64
C THR A 55 1.07 -1.03 4.12
N ALA A 56 1.07 -2.30 3.69
CA ALA A 56 -0.16 -3.01 3.31
C ALA A 56 -1.15 -3.01 4.48
N LYS A 57 -0.67 -3.34 5.69
CA LYS A 57 -1.52 -3.39 6.88
C LYS A 57 -2.09 -2.03 7.27
N LYS A 58 -1.32 -0.95 7.10
CA LYS A 58 -1.79 0.43 7.25
C LYS A 58 -2.97 0.72 6.32
N LEU A 59 -2.82 0.46 5.03
CA LEU A 59 -3.82 0.74 4.01
C LEU A 59 -5.07 -0.14 4.17
N ASP A 60 -4.89 -1.39 4.54
CA ASP A 60 -5.98 -2.32 4.84
C ASP A 60 -6.82 -1.86 6.04
N ASP A 61 -6.17 -1.36 7.10
CA ASP A 61 -6.90 -0.78 8.23
C ASP A 61 -7.62 0.52 7.80
N GLU A 62 -6.99 1.43 7.04
CA GLU A 62 -7.63 2.64 6.50
C GLU A 62 -8.86 2.34 5.63
N ARG A 63 -8.79 1.31 4.77
CA ARG A 63 -9.94 0.84 3.97
C ARG A 63 -11.10 0.37 4.85
N ARG A 64 -10.81 -0.33 5.95
CA ARG A 64 -11.84 -0.80 6.88
C ARG A 64 -12.46 0.32 7.70
N LEU A 65 -11.69 1.34 8.03
CA LEU A 65 -12.19 2.54 8.71
C LEU A 65 -13.09 3.40 7.81
N LYS A 66 -12.79 3.47 6.50
CA LYS A 66 -13.61 4.21 5.51
C LYS A 66 -14.88 3.46 5.09
N THR A 67 -14.94 2.15 5.29
CA THR A 67 -16.12 1.34 4.94
C THR A 67 -17.18 1.45 6.05
N PRO A 68 -18.36 2.05 5.81
CA PRO A 68 -19.39 2.14 6.83
C PRO A 68 -19.85 0.74 7.26
N ALA A 69 -20.00 0.53 8.58
CA ALA A 69 -20.31 -0.75 9.21
C ALA A 69 -21.64 -1.40 8.77
N ALA A 70 -22.44 -0.73 7.95
CA ALA A 70 -23.79 -1.11 7.53
C ALA A 70 -23.89 -2.35 6.61
N CYS A 71 -22.78 -2.95 6.18
CA CYS A 71 -22.80 -4.17 5.33
C CYS A 71 -22.43 -5.46 6.10
N SER A 72 -22.27 -5.41 7.43
CA SER A 72 -21.82 -6.56 8.23
C SER A 72 -22.99 -7.36 8.83
N THR A 73 -24.03 -7.67 8.05
CA THR A 73 -25.17 -8.50 8.48
C THR A 73 -25.07 -9.89 7.86
N SER A 74 -24.10 -10.68 8.29
CA SER A 74 -24.05 -12.11 7.98
C SER A 74 -23.10 -12.82 8.95
N THR A 75 -23.67 -13.57 9.88
CA THR A 75 -22.97 -14.26 10.98
C THR A 75 -22.01 -15.36 10.53
N THR A 76 -21.95 -15.68 9.24
CA THR A 76 -21.01 -16.63 8.62
C THR A 76 -19.88 -15.99 7.81
N THR A 77 -19.86 -14.66 7.63
CA THR A 77 -18.89 -13.97 6.75
C THR A 77 -17.62 -13.48 7.45
N THR A 78 -17.46 -13.70 8.75
CA THR A 78 -16.26 -13.26 9.48
C THR A 78 -15.00 -13.98 9.00
N ARG A 79 -15.11 -15.31 8.76
CA ARG A 79 -14.00 -16.12 8.23
C ARG A 79 -13.64 -15.73 6.79
N THR A 80 -14.65 -15.52 5.94
CA THR A 80 -14.42 -15.12 4.55
C THR A 80 -13.91 -13.69 4.46
N SER A 81 -14.36 -12.79 5.33
CA SER A 81 -13.85 -11.41 5.44
C SER A 81 -12.38 -11.39 5.84
N GLY A 82 -11.97 -12.24 6.80
CA GLY A 82 -10.56 -12.41 7.17
C GLY A 82 -9.70 -12.92 6.01
N GLU A 83 -10.18 -13.93 5.28
CA GLU A 83 -9.52 -14.46 4.09
C GLU A 83 -9.40 -13.41 2.97
N LEU A 84 -10.49 -12.69 2.68
CA LEU A 84 -10.53 -11.59 1.72
C LEU A 84 -9.58 -10.44 2.11
N ARG A 85 -9.46 -10.14 3.42
CA ARG A 85 -8.53 -9.14 3.96
C ARG A 85 -7.09 -9.53 3.67
N TRP A 86 -6.71 -10.76 4.00
CA TRP A 86 -5.35 -11.19 3.78
C TRP A 86 -5.02 -11.37 2.30
N LYS A 87 -5.99 -11.75 1.45
CA LYS A 87 -5.81 -11.80 -0.01
C LYS A 87 -5.51 -10.43 -0.60
N TRP A 88 -6.15 -9.38 -0.08
CA TRP A 88 -5.83 -8.01 -0.47
C TRP A 88 -4.41 -7.62 -0.05
N VAL A 89 -4.01 -7.96 1.18
CA VAL A 89 -2.64 -7.73 1.68
C VAL A 89 -1.61 -8.46 0.81
N GLU A 90 -1.87 -9.71 0.46
CA GLU A 90 -1.04 -10.50 -0.45
C GLU A 90 -0.88 -9.79 -1.81
N ASN A 91 -1.98 -9.35 -2.43
CA ASN A 91 -1.93 -8.65 -3.71
C ASN A 91 -1.09 -7.37 -3.64
N TYR A 92 -1.23 -6.59 -2.57
CA TYR A 92 -0.44 -5.38 -2.36
C TYR A 92 1.05 -5.72 -2.20
N CYS A 93 1.38 -6.71 -1.36
CA CYS A 93 2.75 -7.17 -1.19
C CYS A 93 3.34 -7.63 -2.53
N TRP A 94 2.59 -8.45 -3.27
CA TRP A 94 2.99 -8.97 -4.57
C TRP A 94 3.31 -7.87 -5.57
N SER A 95 2.45 -6.85 -5.69
CA SER A 95 2.65 -5.75 -6.64
C SER A 95 3.85 -4.86 -6.28
N HIS A 96 4.35 -4.93 -5.06
CA HIS A 96 5.52 -4.17 -4.59
C HIS A 96 6.80 -5.03 -4.51
N GLY A 97 6.80 -6.20 -5.15
CA GLY A 97 7.96 -7.10 -5.17
C GLY A 97 8.15 -7.93 -3.90
N CYS A 98 7.22 -7.87 -2.95
CA CYS A 98 7.18 -8.77 -1.79
C CYS A 98 6.39 -10.02 -2.18
N LEU A 99 7.09 -11.00 -2.76
CA LEU A 99 6.52 -12.24 -3.30
C LEU A 99 6.16 -13.25 -2.19
N ARG A 100 5.33 -12.83 -1.23
CA ARG A 100 4.94 -13.63 -0.06
C ARG A 100 3.48 -14.00 -0.17
N SER A 101 3.14 -15.24 0.19
CA SER A 101 1.77 -15.70 0.22
C SER A 101 1.00 -15.06 1.35
N GLN A 102 -0.33 -15.17 1.26
CA GLN A 102 -1.25 -14.72 2.28
C GLN A 102 -0.86 -15.22 3.70
N ASN A 103 -0.62 -16.52 3.84
CA ASN A 103 -0.25 -17.14 5.11
C ASN A 103 1.09 -16.62 5.63
N GLN A 104 2.09 -16.48 4.76
CA GLN A 104 3.39 -15.92 5.14
C GLN A 104 3.24 -14.48 5.66
N CYS A 105 2.44 -13.64 4.99
CA CYS A 105 2.14 -12.28 5.43
C CYS A 105 1.44 -12.25 6.78
N ASN A 106 0.45 -13.12 7.00
CA ASN A 106 -0.27 -13.25 8.27
C ASN A 106 0.68 -13.65 9.42
N ASP A 107 1.40 -14.75 9.26
CA ASP A 107 2.32 -15.27 10.28
C ASP A 107 3.41 -14.25 10.63
N LYS A 108 3.95 -13.57 9.61
CA LYS A 108 4.94 -12.51 9.80
C LYS A 108 4.37 -11.33 10.59
N TRP A 109 3.15 -10.89 10.25
CA TRP A 109 2.50 -9.79 10.95
C TRP A 109 2.25 -10.11 12.43
N ASP A 110 1.76 -11.31 12.71
CA ASP A 110 1.51 -11.75 14.08
C ASP A 110 2.81 -11.84 14.90
N ASN A 111 3.89 -12.33 14.30
CA ASN A 111 5.22 -12.35 14.92
C ASN A 111 5.74 -10.92 15.18
N LEU A 112 5.59 -10.01 14.22
CA LEU A 112 5.99 -8.61 14.37
C LEU A 112 5.24 -7.91 15.52
N LEU A 113 3.94 -8.14 15.66
CA LEU A 113 3.15 -7.55 16.75
C LEU A 113 3.58 -8.09 18.12
N ARG A 114 3.90 -9.39 18.22
CA ARG A 114 4.45 -9.99 19.44
C ARG A 114 5.81 -9.39 19.81
N ASP A 115 6.71 -9.29 18.83
CA ASP A 115 8.05 -8.72 19.05
C ASP A 115 7.97 -7.24 19.39
N TYR A 116 7.12 -6.48 18.69
CA TYR A 116 6.87 -5.06 18.97
C TYR A 116 6.40 -4.85 20.41
N LYS A 117 5.44 -5.66 20.88
CA LYS A 117 4.94 -5.58 22.26
C LYS A 117 6.06 -5.81 23.26
N LYS A 118 6.90 -6.83 23.06
CA LYS A 118 8.03 -7.12 23.94
C LYS A 118 9.04 -5.96 24.00
N VAL A 119 9.41 -5.39 22.85
CA VAL A 119 10.35 -4.27 22.79
C VAL A 119 9.77 -3.03 23.45
N ARG A 120 8.51 -2.69 23.14
CA ARG A 120 7.83 -1.53 23.74
C ARG A 120 7.72 -1.66 25.25
N ASP A 121 7.31 -2.83 25.76
CA ASP A 121 7.17 -3.05 27.20
C ASP A 121 8.52 -3.03 27.94
N TYR A 122 9.62 -3.39 27.26
CA TYR A 122 10.99 -3.23 27.78
C TYR A 122 11.45 -1.77 27.78
N GLU A 123 11.24 -1.05 26.68
CA GLU A 123 11.56 0.37 26.56
C GLU A 123 10.83 1.22 27.60
N SER A 124 9.55 0.93 27.88
CA SER A 124 8.81 1.60 28.96
C SER A 124 9.48 1.40 30.33
N LYS A 125 9.92 0.18 30.66
CA LYS A 125 10.63 -0.10 31.92
C LYS A 125 12.01 0.55 31.99
N SER A 126 12.70 0.64 30.86
CA SER A 126 13.99 1.35 30.76
C SER A 126 13.80 2.84 31.05
N ASN A 127 12.76 3.46 30.47
CA ASN A 127 12.45 4.88 30.66
C ASN A 127 11.91 5.21 32.08
N ASP A 128 11.16 4.29 32.70
CA ASP A 128 10.69 4.46 34.08
C ASP A 128 11.84 4.36 35.10
N ASN A 129 12.81 3.48 34.85
CA ASN A 129 13.94 3.27 35.78
C ASN A 129 15.01 4.35 35.71
N ASP A 130 15.13 5.09 34.59
CA ASP A 130 16.02 6.25 34.53
C ASP A 130 15.61 7.34 35.55
N ASN A 131 14.32 7.36 35.93
CA ASN A 131 13.80 8.25 36.98
C ASN A 131 13.97 7.69 38.41
N ASN A 132 14.26 6.41 38.58
CA ASN A 132 14.35 5.73 39.87
C ASN A 132 15.77 5.15 40.09
N ASN A 133 16.72 6.05 40.34
CA ASN A 133 18.12 5.98 40.85
C ASN A 133 18.82 4.67 41.32
N ASN A 134 18.38 3.44 41.03
CA ASN A 134 18.98 2.23 41.61
C ASN A 134 19.29 1.06 40.65
N LYS A 135 19.05 1.18 39.34
CA LYS A 135 19.58 0.26 38.32
C LYS A 135 19.43 0.86 36.93
N HIS A 136 20.54 1.14 36.24
CA HIS A 136 20.51 1.60 34.86
C HIS A 136 20.02 0.46 33.95
N PHE A 137 18.78 0.55 33.47
CA PHE A 137 18.22 -0.35 32.47
C PHE A 137 18.51 0.23 31.08
N PRO A 138 19.50 -0.29 30.34
CA PRO A 138 19.84 0.23 29.02
C PRO A 138 18.66 0.06 28.06
N SER A 139 18.48 1.03 27.16
CA SER A 139 17.50 0.92 26.07
C SER A 139 17.78 -0.33 25.21
N TYR A 140 16.71 -0.94 24.70
CA TYR A 140 16.75 -2.07 23.77
C TYR A 140 17.65 -1.80 22.57
N TRP A 141 17.73 -0.55 22.11
CA TRP A 141 18.52 -0.15 20.95
C TRP A 141 20.03 -0.13 21.23
N THR A 142 20.44 0.07 22.49
CA THR A 142 21.86 0.03 22.89
C THR A 142 22.30 -1.38 23.27
N LEU A 143 21.37 -2.29 23.60
CA LEU A 143 21.66 -3.69 23.87
C LEU A 143 22.23 -4.41 22.64
N ASN A 144 23.30 -5.17 22.85
CA ASN A 144 23.85 -6.08 21.85
C ASN A 144 22.97 -7.34 21.71
N LYS A 145 23.18 -8.12 20.64
CA LYS A 145 22.36 -9.31 20.33
C LYS A 145 22.36 -10.35 21.46
N GLN A 146 23.47 -10.49 22.18
CA GLN A 146 23.60 -11.45 23.28
C GLN A 146 22.79 -11.00 24.51
N GLN A 147 22.92 -9.73 24.91
CA GLN A 147 22.15 -9.14 25.98
C GLN A 147 20.64 -9.20 25.71
N ARG A 148 20.21 -9.00 24.46
CA ARG A 148 18.79 -9.17 24.09
C ARG A 148 18.30 -10.60 24.36
N LYS A 149 19.10 -11.62 24.06
CA LYS A 149 18.76 -13.01 24.36
C LYS A 149 18.67 -13.27 25.87
N GLU A 150 19.64 -12.75 26.63
CA GLU A 150 19.66 -12.86 28.10
C GLU A 150 18.45 -12.19 28.75
N GLN A 151 17.94 -11.11 28.15
CA GLN A 151 16.72 -10.40 28.57
C GLN A 151 15.43 -10.95 27.93
N ASN A 152 15.47 -12.07 27.19
CA ASN A 152 14.33 -12.66 26.46
C ASN A 152 13.65 -11.70 25.45
N LEU A 153 14.42 -10.75 24.91
CA LEU A 153 13.98 -9.74 23.95
C LEU A 153 14.17 -10.23 22.50
N PRO A 154 13.33 -9.77 21.56
CA PRO A 154 13.50 -10.07 20.14
C PRO A 154 14.90 -9.67 19.66
N SER A 155 15.61 -10.55 18.96
CA SER A 155 16.94 -10.20 18.43
C SER A 155 16.88 -9.47 17.08
N ASN A 156 15.81 -9.67 16.32
CA ASN A 156 15.70 -9.23 14.93
C ASN A 156 14.84 -7.99 14.73
N MET A 157 14.31 -7.37 15.81
CA MET A 157 13.55 -6.13 15.69
C MET A 157 14.50 -4.98 15.36
N VAL A 158 14.28 -4.33 14.21
CA VAL A 158 15.02 -3.18 13.72
C VAL A 158 14.25 -1.90 14.09
N PHE A 159 14.97 -0.81 14.36
CA PHE A 159 14.38 0.47 14.78
C PHE A 159 13.33 0.98 13.79
N GLU A 160 13.65 0.94 12.50
CA GLU A 160 12.74 1.37 11.42
C GLU A 160 11.44 0.55 11.39
N VAL A 161 11.54 -0.77 11.57
CA VAL A 161 10.38 -1.68 11.64
C VAL A 161 9.54 -1.39 12.89
N TYR A 162 10.18 -1.17 14.04
CA TYR A 162 9.49 -0.82 15.27
C TYR A 162 8.72 0.50 15.16
N GLN A 163 9.37 1.54 14.63
CA GLN A 163 8.77 2.86 14.48
C GLN A 163 7.59 2.83 13.50
N THR A 164 7.75 2.16 12.36
CA THR A 164 6.65 2.01 11.40
C THR A 164 5.47 1.22 11.95
N ILE A 165 5.69 0.18 12.76
CA ILE A 165 4.60 -0.51 13.48
C ILE A 165 3.94 0.42 14.50
N ALA A 166 4.73 1.17 15.27
CA ALA A 166 4.21 2.13 16.25
C ALA A 166 3.26 3.14 15.57
N ASP A 167 3.64 3.68 14.42
CA ASP A 167 2.83 4.63 13.64
C ASP A 167 1.51 4.03 13.14
N VAL A 168 1.50 2.73 12.80
CA VAL A 168 0.27 2.02 12.43
C VAL A 168 -0.64 1.82 13.63
N LEU A 169 -0.08 1.45 14.78
CA LEU A 169 -0.86 1.17 15.98
C LEU A 169 -1.38 2.43 16.69
N GLN A 170 -0.60 3.52 16.74
CA GLN A 170 -1.01 4.78 17.35
C GLN A 170 -2.20 5.41 16.63
N ARG A 171 -2.24 5.36 15.29
CA ARG A 171 -3.38 5.86 14.50
C ARG A 171 -4.69 5.14 14.82
N LYS A 172 -4.62 3.83 15.12
CA LYS A 172 -5.78 3.05 15.56
C LYS A 172 -6.29 3.54 16.92
N GLN A 173 -5.39 3.96 17.83
CA GLN A 173 -5.76 4.46 19.15
C GLN A 173 -6.40 5.86 19.07
N THR A 174 -5.81 6.79 18.32
CA THR A 174 -6.35 8.16 18.18
C THR A 174 -7.69 8.19 17.47
N GLN A 175 -7.91 7.33 16.45
CA GLN A 175 -9.21 7.24 15.78
C GLN A 175 -10.28 6.55 16.63
N SER A 176 -9.94 5.53 17.41
CA SER A 176 -10.91 4.87 18.31
C SER A 176 -11.42 5.83 19.40
N GLN A 177 -10.56 6.75 19.89
CA GLN A 177 -10.96 7.79 20.82
C GLN A 177 -11.92 8.82 20.20
N ARG A 178 -11.71 9.20 18.92
CA ARG A 178 -12.62 10.13 18.23
C ARG A 178 -14.02 9.55 18.00
N GLN A 179 -14.15 8.23 17.82
CA GLN A 179 -15.48 7.61 17.69
C GLN A 179 -16.26 7.57 19.01
N HIS A 180 -15.61 7.63 20.17
CA HIS A 180 -16.28 7.62 21.47
C HIS A 180 -16.71 9.01 21.99
N GLN A 181 -16.35 10.10 21.31
CA GLN A 181 -16.71 11.48 21.72
C GLN A 181 -17.84 12.11 20.88
N GLN A 182 -18.59 11.35 20.07
CA GLN A 182 -19.78 11.90 19.44
C GLN A 182 -20.94 11.96 20.45
N PRO A 183 -21.51 13.15 20.74
CA PRO A 183 -22.65 13.29 21.64
C PRO A 183 -23.89 12.61 21.06
N LEU A 184 -24.57 11.86 21.92
CA LEU A 184 -25.87 11.23 21.70
C LEU A 184 -26.91 12.25 21.20
N ALA A 185 -27.20 12.23 19.90
CA ALA A 185 -28.35 12.93 19.32
C ALA A 185 -29.50 11.93 19.11
N ILE A 186 -30.37 11.85 20.12
CA ILE A 186 -31.83 11.59 20.12
C ILE A 186 -32.36 10.49 19.16
N PRO A 187 -32.87 9.35 19.69
CA PRO A 187 -33.62 8.40 18.87
C PRO A 187 -35.07 8.88 18.73
N LEU A 188 -35.48 9.26 17.50
CA LEU A 188 -36.89 9.42 17.18
C LEU A 188 -37.50 8.03 16.93
N VAL A 189 -38.45 7.70 17.78
CA VAL A 189 -39.41 6.60 17.72
C VAL A 189 -39.97 6.41 16.31
N THR A 190 -39.90 5.21 15.74
CA THR A 190 -40.92 4.68 14.81
C THR A 190 -40.84 3.16 14.78
N SER A 191 -42.03 2.57 14.88
CA SER A 191 -42.45 1.20 15.13
C SER A 191 -41.96 0.13 14.15
N SER A 192 -41.68 -1.06 14.70
CA SER A 192 -41.60 -2.36 14.01
C SER A 192 -43.00 -2.82 13.56
N PRO A 193 -43.11 -3.67 12.51
CA PRO A 193 -43.28 -5.11 12.78
C PRO A 193 -42.54 -6.06 11.80
N SER A 194 -41.86 -7.07 12.35
CA SER A 194 -42.03 -8.54 12.16
C SER A 194 -42.29 -9.17 10.76
N PRO A 195 -41.86 -10.44 10.55
CA PRO A 195 -40.92 -10.80 9.48
C PRO A 195 -41.50 -11.73 8.39
N LEU A 196 -40.97 -11.68 7.17
CA LEU A 196 -41.28 -12.65 6.11
C LEU A 196 -40.04 -13.17 5.39
N GLN A 197 -39.77 -14.45 5.68
CA GLN A 197 -39.31 -15.53 4.79
C GLN A 197 -38.15 -15.26 3.81
N THR A 198 -36.99 -15.80 4.19
CA THR A 198 -35.80 -16.01 3.37
C THR A 198 -36.00 -17.11 2.32
N LEU A 199 -35.83 -16.77 1.04
CA LEU A 199 -35.66 -17.69 -0.08
C LEU A 199 -34.16 -18.03 -0.25
N PRO A 200 -33.76 -19.29 -0.52
CA PRO A 200 -32.36 -19.65 -0.70
C PRO A 200 -31.79 -19.15 -2.05
N PRO A 201 -30.50 -18.77 -2.11
CA PRO A 201 -29.85 -18.43 -3.38
C PRO A 201 -29.57 -19.68 -4.23
N PRO A 202 -29.59 -19.56 -5.58
CA PRO A 202 -29.35 -20.69 -6.50
C PRO A 202 -27.88 -21.16 -6.51
N PRO A 203 -27.61 -22.40 -6.99
CA PRO A 203 -26.27 -22.99 -6.97
C PRO A 203 -25.34 -22.32 -8.00
N LEU A 204 -24.10 -22.04 -7.61
CA LEU A 204 -23.03 -21.55 -8.48
C LEU A 204 -22.51 -22.66 -9.42
N PRO A 205 -22.17 -22.35 -10.68
CA PRO A 205 -21.59 -23.30 -11.63
C PRO A 205 -20.17 -23.75 -11.23
N PRO A 206 -19.73 -24.96 -11.66
CA PRO A 206 -18.43 -25.53 -11.29
C PRO A 206 -17.24 -24.74 -11.91
N PRO A 207 -16.08 -24.73 -11.24
CA PRO A 207 -14.88 -24.04 -11.74
C PRO A 207 -14.27 -24.77 -12.97
N PRO A 208 -13.66 -24.03 -13.91
CA PRO A 208 -12.97 -24.61 -15.06
C PRO A 208 -11.69 -25.37 -14.66
N PRO A 209 -11.26 -26.38 -15.44
CA PRO A 209 -10.09 -27.20 -15.15
C PRO A 209 -8.77 -26.42 -15.23
N PRO A 210 -7.72 -26.85 -14.49
CA PRO A 210 -6.42 -26.18 -14.45
C PRO A 210 -5.64 -26.30 -15.78
N PRO A 211 -4.87 -25.25 -16.17
CA PRO A 211 -4.01 -25.30 -17.35
C PRO A 211 -2.76 -26.19 -17.14
N PRO A 212 -2.21 -26.77 -18.23
CA PRO A 212 -1.04 -27.65 -18.18
C PRO A 212 0.28 -26.92 -17.86
N PRO A 213 1.30 -27.63 -17.32
CA PRO A 213 2.55 -27.04 -16.86
C PRO A 213 3.47 -26.57 -18.00
N PRO A 214 4.25 -25.47 -17.81
CA PRO A 214 5.23 -25.00 -18.78
C PRO A 214 6.54 -25.83 -18.78
N PRO A 215 7.25 -25.91 -19.93
CA PRO A 215 8.51 -26.66 -20.09
C PRO A 215 9.74 -26.00 -19.43
N PRO A 216 10.83 -26.76 -19.17
CA PRO A 216 11.99 -26.33 -18.41
C PRO A 216 12.90 -25.32 -19.13
N VAL A 217 13.51 -24.44 -18.33
CA VAL A 217 14.44 -23.37 -18.72
C VAL A 217 15.82 -23.88 -19.17
N SER A 218 16.38 -23.25 -20.20
CA SER A 218 17.80 -23.37 -20.57
C SER A 218 18.57 -22.13 -20.14
N SER A 219 19.62 -22.39 -19.39
CA SER A 219 20.63 -21.48 -18.84
C SER A 219 21.50 -20.84 -19.94
N THR A 220 21.83 -19.55 -19.79
CA THR A 220 23.07 -18.96 -20.32
C THR A 220 23.52 -17.79 -19.43
N THR A 221 24.66 -17.97 -18.75
CA THR A 221 25.52 -16.94 -18.14
C THR A 221 26.59 -16.47 -19.14
N PRO A 222 27.08 -15.22 -19.04
CA PRO A 222 28.53 -14.99 -18.90
C PRO A 222 28.83 -13.87 -17.86
N VAL A 223 29.77 -14.07 -16.93
CA VAL A 223 31.21 -13.69 -16.99
C VAL A 223 31.45 -12.20 -17.27
N GLY A 224 32.11 -11.52 -16.33
CA GLY A 224 32.80 -10.25 -16.62
C GLY A 224 33.13 -9.36 -15.43
N SER A 225 34.41 -9.44 -15.01
CA SER A 225 35.24 -8.35 -14.47
C SER A 225 35.31 -8.13 -12.95
N GLU A 226 36.49 -8.50 -12.46
CA GLU A 226 37.05 -8.27 -11.13
C GLU A 226 37.75 -6.89 -11.05
N ARG A 227 38.10 -6.53 -9.81
CA ARG A 227 39.18 -5.62 -9.36
C ARG A 227 38.81 -4.16 -9.06
N SER A 228 38.85 -3.82 -7.77
CA SER A 228 39.63 -2.68 -7.25
C SER A 228 39.85 -2.84 -5.75
N GLU A 229 41.13 -2.87 -5.38
CA GLU A 229 41.68 -3.06 -4.05
C GLU A 229 41.94 -1.70 -3.38
N SER A 230 41.74 -1.64 -2.07
CA SER A 230 42.54 -0.96 -1.03
C SER A 230 43.16 0.42 -1.28
N SER A 231 42.90 1.37 -0.36
CA SER A 231 43.98 1.94 0.48
C SER A 231 43.39 2.70 1.66
N GLY A 232 43.67 2.22 2.88
CA GLY A 232 43.64 3.04 4.09
C GLY A 232 44.81 4.04 4.04
N THR A 233 44.62 5.20 4.65
CA THR A 233 45.66 6.22 4.80
C THR A 233 46.00 6.32 6.27
N GLU A 234 47.26 6.02 6.57
CA GLU A 234 47.87 6.13 7.88
C GLU A 234 48.57 7.49 8.00
N HIS A 235 48.36 8.12 9.14
CA HIS A 235 49.27 8.94 9.95
C HIS A 235 50.59 9.44 9.31
N SER A 236 50.74 10.77 9.19
CA SER A 236 52.04 11.45 9.25
C SER A 236 51.90 12.63 10.21
N GLU A 237 52.71 12.60 11.26
CA GLU A 237 52.92 13.70 12.19
C GLU A 237 54.08 14.51 11.62
N ASP A 238 53.83 15.76 11.25
CA ASP A 238 54.88 16.70 10.89
C ASP A 238 54.61 18.03 11.62
N ASP A 239 55.67 18.48 12.27
CA ASP A 239 55.80 19.55 13.23
C ASP A 239 55.52 20.96 12.66
N ASP A 240 55.06 21.82 13.59
CA ASP A 240 55.48 23.23 13.78
C ASP A 240 55.50 24.18 12.56
N ASP A 241 54.45 25.00 12.37
CA ASP A 241 54.59 26.42 11.99
C ASP A 241 53.26 27.22 12.08
N GLY A 242 53.33 28.43 12.63
CA GLY A 242 52.64 29.59 12.06
C GLY A 242 51.18 29.87 12.46
N SER A 243 50.98 30.49 13.61
CA SER A 243 49.70 30.95 14.22
C SER A 243 48.75 31.86 13.38
N GLU A 244 48.98 32.15 12.11
CA GLU A 244 48.09 33.04 11.31
C GLU A 244 47.02 32.31 10.47
N SER A 245 47.20 31.03 10.13
CA SER A 245 46.25 30.27 9.31
C SER A 245 44.91 29.99 10.01
N LYS A 246 44.87 30.04 11.35
CA LYS A 246 43.65 29.83 12.14
C LYS A 246 42.62 30.96 11.97
N ARG A 247 43.04 32.21 11.78
CA ARG A 247 42.09 33.34 11.68
C ARG A 247 41.37 33.42 10.33
N ARG A 248 42.01 32.97 9.24
CA ARG A 248 41.37 32.87 7.90
C ARG A 248 40.41 31.68 7.81
N LYS A 249 40.69 30.57 8.49
CA LYS A 249 39.87 29.34 8.44
C LYS A 249 38.50 29.51 9.10
N VAL A 250 38.39 30.33 10.15
CA VAL A 250 37.11 30.67 10.81
C VAL A 250 36.20 31.53 9.92
N LYS A 251 36.76 32.48 9.15
CA LYS A 251 35.97 33.31 8.20
C LYS A 251 35.36 32.47 7.06
N ASN A 252 36.11 31.48 6.56
CA ASN A 252 35.61 30.57 5.51
C ASN A 252 34.54 29.60 6.02
N LEU A 253 34.60 29.23 7.30
CA LEU A 253 33.59 28.38 7.92
C LEU A 253 32.22 29.10 7.96
N GLY A 254 32.19 30.39 8.33
CA GLY A 254 30.97 31.19 8.32
C GLY A 254 30.29 31.24 6.94
N SER A 255 31.04 31.50 5.86
CA SER A 255 30.50 31.49 4.50
C SER A 255 29.99 30.12 4.05
N ARG A 256 30.71 29.03 4.39
CA ARG A 256 30.25 27.66 4.08
C ARG A 256 28.97 27.29 4.82
N ILE A 257 28.85 27.71 6.09
CA ILE A 257 27.62 27.51 6.88
C ILE A 257 26.45 28.29 6.25
N MET A 258 26.64 29.56 5.89
CA MET A 258 25.60 30.36 5.24
C MET A 258 25.18 29.78 3.87
N GLN A 259 26.14 29.29 3.09
CA GLN A 259 25.85 28.63 1.81
C GLN A 259 25.07 27.32 2.02
N SER A 260 25.46 26.50 3.00
CA SER A 260 24.74 25.27 3.38
C SER A 260 23.32 25.57 3.84
N ALA A 261 23.15 26.54 4.75
CA ALA A 261 21.84 26.99 5.22
C ALA A 261 20.95 27.49 4.05
N SER A 262 21.53 28.21 3.09
CA SER A 262 20.81 28.69 1.90
C SER A 262 20.38 27.57 0.94
N VAL A 263 21.21 26.52 0.79
CA VAL A 263 20.86 25.32 0.01
C VAL A 263 19.76 24.54 0.70
N LEU A 264 19.87 24.33 2.02
CA LEU A 264 18.84 23.66 2.82
C LEU A 264 17.51 24.41 2.79
N ALA A 265 17.52 25.74 2.93
CA ALA A 265 16.31 26.55 2.88
C ALA A 265 15.59 26.45 1.51
N ARG A 266 16.34 26.43 0.40
CA ARG A 266 15.78 26.20 -0.94
C ARG A 266 15.22 24.79 -1.11
N ALA A 267 15.93 23.78 -0.60
CA ALA A 267 15.48 22.39 -0.65
C ALA A 267 14.19 22.19 0.16
N LEU A 268 14.10 22.80 1.35
CA LEU A 268 12.90 22.74 2.20
C LEU A 268 11.68 23.36 1.51
N ARG A 269 11.81 24.58 0.95
CA ARG A 269 10.72 25.22 0.19
C ARG A 269 10.27 24.37 -1.00
N SER A 270 11.21 23.80 -1.77
CA SER A 270 10.88 22.92 -2.90
C SER A 270 10.17 21.64 -2.45
N CYS A 271 10.57 21.08 -1.31
CA CYS A 271 9.90 19.92 -0.71
C CYS A 271 8.46 20.24 -0.26
N GLU A 272 8.25 21.39 0.39
CA GLU A 272 6.93 21.86 0.81
C GLU A 272 6.00 22.08 -0.39
N GLU A 273 6.47 22.78 -1.42
CA GLU A 273 5.70 23.02 -2.64
C GLU A 273 5.28 21.72 -3.34
N LYS A 274 6.20 20.75 -3.43
CA LYS A 274 5.90 19.42 -4.00
C LYS A 274 4.91 18.64 -3.14
N LYS A 275 5.02 18.73 -1.81
CA LYS A 275 4.08 18.08 -0.88
C LYS A 275 2.68 18.68 -1.02
N GLU A 276 2.60 20.00 -1.09
CA GLU A 276 1.35 20.73 -1.24
C GLU A 276 0.71 20.47 -2.61
N LYS A 277 1.50 20.42 -3.69
CA LYS A 277 1.02 20.02 -5.01
C LYS A 277 0.40 18.61 -4.99
N ARG A 278 1.09 17.63 -4.41
CA ARG A 278 0.55 16.26 -4.25
C ARG A 278 -0.70 16.22 -3.38
N HIS A 279 -0.79 17.08 -2.36
CA HIS A 279 -1.97 17.16 -1.51
C HIS A 279 -3.19 17.66 -2.30
N ARG A 280 -3.01 18.71 -3.11
CA ARG A 280 -4.06 19.21 -4.00
C ARG A 280 -4.50 18.17 -5.03
N GLU A 281 -3.55 17.52 -5.71
CA GLU A 281 -3.85 16.44 -6.67
C GLU A 281 -4.60 15.27 -6.02
N MET A 282 -4.24 14.91 -4.78
CA MET A 282 -4.94 13.88 -4.01
C MET A 282 -6.38 14.28 -3.68
N ILE A 283 -6.63 15.54 -3.29
CA ILE A 283 -7.97 16.05 -3.01
C ILE A 283 -8.82 16.03 -4.29
N GLU A 284 -8.28 16.48 -5.41
CA GLU A 284 -8.97 16.50 -6.70
C GLU A 284 -9.37 15.08 -7.16
N LEU A 285 -8.48 14.11 -6.99
CA LEU A 285 -8.77 12.71 -7.30
C LEU A 285 -9.89 12.13 -6.42
N GLU A 286 -9.91 12.41 -5.12
CA GLU A 286 -10.98 11.95 -4.23
C GLU A 286 -12.31 12.65 -4.56
N GLN A 287 -12.29 13.94 -4.89
CA GLN A 287 -13.49 14.66 -5.33
C GLN A 287 -14.04 14.06 -6.63
N ARG A 288 -13.18 13.76 -7.60
CA ARG A 288 -13.57 13.11 -8.86
C ARG A 288 -14.12 11.70 -8.63
N ARG A 289 -13.55 10.96 -7.68
CA ARG A 289 -14.05 9.63 -7.28
C ARG A 289 -15.45 9.73 -6.69
N ILE A 290 -15.69 10.67 -5.77
CA ILE A 290 -17.00 10.90 -5.15
C ILE A 290 -18.05 11.21 -6.22
N GLN A 291 -17.74 12.11 -7.16
CA GLN A 291 -18.65 12.44 -8.27
C GLN A 291 -19.01 11.22 -9.13
N MET A 292 -18.04 10.34 -9.43
CA MET A 292 -18.32 9.11 -10.18
C MET A 292 -19.18 8.12 -9.39
N GLU A 293 -18.97 8.02 -8.06
CA GLU A 293 -19.78 7.17 -7.18
C GLU A 293 -21.22 7.70 -7.05
N GLU A 294 -21.39 9.02 -6.91
CA GLU A 294 -22.69 9.69 -6.92
C GLU A 294 -23.44 9.47 -8.23
N ALA A 295 -22.78 9.65 -9.39
CA ALA A 295 -23.37 9.39 -10.70
C ALA A 295 -23.80 7.92 -10.85
N ARG A 296 -22.99 6.97 -10.38
CA ARG A 296 -23.33 5.55 -10.40
C ARG A 296 -24.54 5.25 -9.48
N ASN A 297 -24.59 5.84 -8.30
CA ASN A 297 -25.70 5.64 -7.37
C ASN A 297 -27.00 6.24 -7.91
N GLU A 298 -26.93 7.37 -8.62
CA GLU A 298 -28.07 7.98 -9.30
C GLU A 298 -28.62 7.08 -10.42
N VAL A 299 -27.76 6.48 -11.24
CA VAL A 299 -28.20 5.49 -12.26
C VAL A 299 -28.86 4.27 -11.61
N HIS A 300 -28.30 3.75 -10.50
CA HIS A 300 -28.94 2.66 -9.75
C HIS A 300 -30.31 3.06 -9.21
N ARG A 301 -30.44 4.28 -8.68
CA ARG A 301 -31.71 4.82 -8.17
C ARG A 301 -32.76 4.91 -9.27
N GLN A 302 -32.37 5.40 -10.45
CA GLN A 302 -33.26 5.45 -11.63
C GLN A 302 -33.67 4.05 -12.08
N GLY A 303 -32.74 3.10 -12.13
CA GLY A 303 -33.04 1.71 -12.49
C GLY A 303 -34.05 1.05 -11.54
N ILE A 304 -33.91 1.28 -10.22
CA ILE A 304 -34.88 0.80 -9.22
C ILE A 304 -36.24 1.48 -9.43
N ALA A 305 -36.26 2.79 -9.68
CA ALA A 305 -37.51 3.51 -9.94
C ALA A 305 -38.24 2.97 -11.18
N THR A 306 -37.51 2.68 -12.26
CA THR A 306 -38.07 2.05 -13.47
C THR A 306 -38.60 0.64 -13.18
N LEU A 307 -37.88 -0.16 -12.39
CA LEU A 307 -38.34 -1.49 -11.99
C LEU A 307 -39.63 -1.43 -11.17
N VAL A 308 -39.69 -0.53 -10.18
CA VAL A 308 -40.89 -0.31 -9.36
C VAL A 308 -42.07 0.11 -10.25
N ALA A 309 -41.86 1.02 -11.20
CA ALA A 309 -42.91 1.44 -12.14
C ALA A 309 -43.42 0.28 -13.01
N ALA A 310 -42.52 -0.59 -13.49
CA ALA A 310 -42.90 -1.77 -14.28
C ALA A 310 -43.71 -2.79 -13.45
N VAL A 311 -43.33 -3.03 -12.19
CA VAL A 311 -44.07 -3.91 -11.27
C VAL A 311 -45.46 -3.33 -10.96
N THR A 312 -45.56 -2.02 -10.70
CA THR A 312 -46.85 -1.35 -10.49
C THR A 312 -47.76 -1.44 -11.72
N ASN A 313 -47.21 -1.24 -12.92
CA ASN A 313 -47.98 -1.39 -14.16
C ASN A 313 -48.44 -2.83 -14.39
N LEU A 314 -47.60 -3.83 -14.08
CA LEU A 314 -47.98 -5.24 -14.16
C LEU A 314 -49.10 -5.58 -13.16
N SER A 315 -49.01 -5.09 -11.92
CA SER A 315 -50.06 -5.26 -10.90
C SER A 315 -51.40 -4.70 -11.40
N GLY A 316 -51.39 -3.48 -11.94
CA GLY A 316 -52.59 -2.86 -12.49
C GLY A 316 -53.19 -3.62 -13.68
N ALA A 317 -52.34 -4.20 -14.55
CA ALA A 317 -52.80 -5.03 -15.66
C ALA A 317 -53.45 -6.34 -15.19
N ILE A 318 -52.89 -6.98 -14.15
CA ILE A 318 -53.46 -8.20 -13.53
C ILE A 318 -54.81 -7.87 -12.87
N GLU A 319 -54.90 -6.79 -12.10
CA GLU A 319 -56.17 -6.34 -11.50
C GLU A 319 -57.24 -6.01 -12.56
N SER A 320 -56.85 -5.37 -13.67
CA SER A 320 -57.76 -5.11 -14.79
C SER A 320 -58.26 -6.40 -15.46
N LEU A 321 -57.41 -7.40 -15.63
CA LEU A 321 -57.78 -8.70 -16.20
C LEU A 321 -58.77 -9.45 -15.29
N ILE A 322 -58.51 -9.48 -13.98
CA ILE A 322 -59.40 -10.11 -12.99
C ILE A 322 -60.77 -9.43 -13.02
N ASN A 323 -60.83 -8.10 -12.95
CA ASN A 323 -62.09 -7.34 -12.97
C ASN A 323 -62.88 -7.50 -14.30
N ASN A 324 -62.19 -7.64 -15.43
CA ASN A 324 -62.84 -7.87 -16.72
C ASN A 324 -63.40 -9.30 -16.85
N SER A 325 -62.74 -10.29 -16.23
CA SER A 325 -63.19 -11.68 -16.22
C SER A 325 -64.46 -11.88 -15.38
N GLU A 326 -64.59 -11.17 -14.25
CA GLU A 326 -65.80 -11.23 -13.42
C GLU A 326 -67.02 -10.62 -14.13
N ARG A 327 -66.82 -9.59 -14.97
CA ARG A 327 -67.90 -9.00 -15.77
C ARG A 327 -68.39 -9.90 -16.91
N HIS A 328 -67.57 -10.83 -17.40
CA HIS A 328 -67.95 -11.77 -18.45
C HIS A 328 -68.64 -13.04 -17.93
N GLY A 329 -68.57 -13.31 -16.61
CA GLY A 329 -69.22 -14.47 -15.97
C GLY A 329 -70.67 -14.24 -15.51
N GLN A 330 -71.23 -13.04 -15.68
CA GLN A 330 -72.58 -12.67 -15.22
C GLN A 330 -73.61 -12.43 -16.35
N ARG A 331 -73.37 -12.94 -17.56
CA ARG A 331 -74.37 -12.98 -18.65
C ARG A 331 -74.77 -14.40 -18.98
#